data_AF-A0A2J2HE14-F1
#
_entry.id   AF-A0A2J2HE14-F1
#
_cell.length_a   1.000
_cell.length_b   1.000
_cell.length_c   1.000
_cell.angle_alpha   90.00
_cell.angle_beta   90.00
_cell.angle_gamma   90.00
#
_symmetry.space_group_name_H-M   'P 1'
#
loop_
_entity.id
_entity.type
_entity.pdbx_description
1 polymer ?
#
loop_
_entity_poly.entity_id
_entity_poly.type
_entity_poly.pdbx_seq_one_letter_code
_entity_poly.pdbx_strand_id
1 'polypeptide(L)'
;MVLRLRIRVCYGDKCVEGLGIANSGFAGREPEVVLPQELVRELLGEGPNVVLIERVLADGSRVFLPRLTDPLDIYVITEDRVEGPVKAYAYITRGRFILLNDALLSKLRIVILDPFEGVWCFKDELGRMERRGTAS
;
A
#
# COMPACT_ATOMS: atom_id res chain seq x y z
N MET A 1 13.44 -11.78 -5.59
CA MET A 1 12.82 -11.17 -4.39
C MET A 1 11.62 -10.32 -4.81
N VAL A 2 10.84 -9.73 -3.90
CA VAL A 2 9.77 -8.77 -4.23
C VAL A 2 10.07 -7.47 -3.50
N LEU A 3 9.76 -6.31 -4.09
CA LEU A 3 9.96 -5.02 -3.45
C LEU A 3 9.04 -4.88 -2.22
N ARG A 4 9.67 -4.87 -1.04
CA ARG A 4 9.00 -4.65 0.25
C ARG A 4 9.39 -3.32 0.85
N LEU A 5 8.40 -2.60 1.36
CA LEU A 5 8.54 -1.25 1.91
C LEU A 5 7.91 -1.20 3.30
N ARG A 6 8.50 -0.44 4.23
CA ARG A 6 7.85 -0.15 5.51
C ARG A 6 6.78 0.91 5.28
N ILE A 7 5.53 0.54 5.56
CA ILE A 7 4.36 1.40 5.32
C ILE A 7 3.75 1.76 6.67
N ARG A 8 3.49 3.04 6.87
CA ARG A 8 2.67 3.54 7.97
C ARG A 8 1.29 3.91 7.43
N VAL A 9 0.27 3.51 8.17
CA VAL A 9 -1.14 3.75 7.86
C VAL A 9 -1.76 4.47 9.05
N CYS A 10 -2.37 5.62 8.81
CA CYS A 10 -2.99 6.42 9.87
C CYS A 10 -4.47 6.70 9.59
N TYR A 11 -5.23 6.80 10.67
CA TYR A 11 -6.63 7.24 10.68
C TYR A 11 -6.89 8.04 11.95
N GLY A 12 -7.18 9.34 11.81
CA GLY A 12 -7.27 10.25 12.94
C GLY A 12 -5.92 10.35 13.67
N ASP A 13 -5.93 10.04 14.96
CA ASP A 13 -4.76 10.06 15.86
C ASP A 13 -4.03 8.70 15.96
N LYS A 14 -4.60 7.64 15.37
CA LYS A 14 -4.02 6.30 15.40
C LYS A 14 -3.22 6.02 14.13
N CYS A 15 -2.10 5.33 14.32
CA CYS A 15 -1.26 4.84 13.23
C CYS A 15 -0.78 3.42 13.53
N VAL A 16 -0.71 2.60 12.49
CA VAL A 16 -0.11 1.27 12.50
C VAL A 16 0.96 1.18 11.44
N GLU A 17 1.92 0.28 11.62
CA GLU A 17 2.98 0.04 10.64
C GLU A 17 2.98 -1.43 10.20
N GLY A 18 3.30 -1.64 8.93
CA GLY A 18 3.38 -2.98 8.37
C GLY A 18 4.28 -3.03 7.15
N LEU A 19 4.52 -4.25 6.68
CA LEU A 19 5.31 -4.48 5.49
C LEU A 19 4.41 -4.46 4.25
N GLY A 20 4.67 -3.49 3.37
CA GLY A 20 3.99 -3.32 2.10
C GLY A 20 4.71 -4.01 0.96
N ILE A 21 3.97 -4.58 0.02
CA ILE A 21 4.44 -5.03 -1.28
C ILE A 21 4.08 -3.95 -2.30
N ALA A 22 5.10 -3.46 -3.00
CA ALA A 22 4.95 -2.54 -4.12
C ALA A 22 5.10 -3.33 -5.43
N ASN A 23 4.04 -3.39 -6.23
CA ASN A 23 4.08 -3.93 -7.59
C ASN A 23 3.03 -3.25 -8.47
N SER A 24 3.14 -3.43 -9.79
CA SER A 24 2.19 -2.90 -10.78
C SER A 24 1.06 -3.89 -11.14
N GLY A 25 0.95 -5.02 -10.43
CA GLY A 25 -0.10 -6.02 -10.65
C GLY A 25 -1.44 -5.68 -9.99
N PHE A 26 -1.45 -4.66 -9.12
CA PHE A 26 -2.66 -4.06 -8.58
C PHE A 26 -2.89 -2.71 -9.28
N ALA A 27 -3.75 -2.71 -10.29
CA ALA A 27 -4.06 -1.52 -11.09
C ALA A 27 -5.33 -0.81 -10.62
N GLY A 28 -5.33 0.51 -10.59
CA GLY A 28 -6.49 1.32 -10.24
C GLY A 28 -6.34 2.78 -10.68
N ARG A 29 -7.47 3.51 -10.77
CA ARG A 29 -7.46 4.94 -11.15
C ARG A 29 -7.26 5.87 -9.95
N GLU A 30 -7.69 5.44 -8.78
CA GLU A 30 -7.53 6.15 -7.51
C GLU A 30 -6.48 5.45 -6.64
N PRO A 31 -5.83 6.13 -5.68
CA PRO A 31 -4.94 5.46 -4.74
C PRO A 31 -5.71 4.45 -3.89
N GLU A 32 -5.27 3.21 -3.91
CA GLU A 32 -5.89 2.10 -3.19
C GLU A 32 -4.82 1.26 -2.51
N VAL A 33 -5.21 0.72 -1.35
CA VAL A 33 -4.35 -0.12 -0.54
C VAL A 33 -5.12 -1.37 -0.14
N VAL A 34 -4.46 -2.51 -0.06
CA VAL A 34 -5.01 -3.70 0.63
C VAL A 34 -4.39 -3.75 2.01
N LEU A 35 -5.21 -3.91 3.04
CA LEU A 35 -4.77 -4.08 4.42
C LEU A 35 -5.13 -5.47 4.97
N PRO A 36 -4.22 -6.09 5.72
CA PRO A 36 -4.53 -7.20 6.61
C PRO A 36 -5.63 -6.82 7.61
N GLN A 37 -6.59 -7.72 7.82
CA GLN A 37 -7.69 -7.52 8.78
C GLN A 37 -7.20 -7.15 10.18
N GLU A 38 -6.07 -7.71 10.62
CA GLU A 38 -5.49 -7.42 11.94
C GLU A 38 -5.00 -5.97 12.05
N LEU A 39 -4.40 -5.41 11.01
CA LEU A 39 -4.02 -3.99 11.00
C LEU A 39 -5.25 -3.08 11.00
N VAL A 40 -6.33 -3.49 10.32
CA VAL A 40 -7.58 -2.72 10.32
C VAL A 40 -8.22 -2.73 11.71
N ARG A 41 -8.24 -3.87 12.41
CA ARG A 41 -8.74 -3.93 13.81
C ARG A 41 -7.91 -3.07 14.75
N GLU A 42 -6.60 -3.11 14.63
CA GLU A 42 -5.73 -2.29 15.48
C GLU A 42 -5.97 -0.79 15.24
N LEU A 43 -6.13 -0.40 13.97
CA LEU A 43 -6.33 0.99 13.57
C LEU A 43 -7.74 1.51 13.90
N LEU A 44 -8.78 0.74 13.59
CA LEU A 44 -10.19 1.20 13.57
C LEU A 44 -11.09 0.49 14.58
N GLY A 45 -10.62 -0.59 15.22
CA GLY A 45 -11.44 -1.45 16.08
C GLY A 45 -12.30 -2.46 15.30
N GLU A 46 -13.30 -3.01 15.97
CA GLU A 46 -14.23 -3.98 15.38
C GLU A 46 -15.34 -3.27 14.59
N GLY A 47 -15.70 -3.83 13.43
CA GLY A 47 -16.83 -3.36 12.60
C GLY A 47 -16.63 -2.02 11.88
N PRO A 48 -15.55 -1.82 11.10
CA PRO A 48 -15.38 -0.59 10.32
C PRO A 48 -16.46 -0.43 9.24
N ASN A 49 -16.78 0.82 8.88
CA ASN A 49 -17.73 1.13 7.81
C ASN A 49 -17.18 0.73 6.44
N VAL A 50 -17.76 -0.33 5.86
CA VAL A 50 -17.33 -0.89 4.57
C VAL A 50 -18.45 -0.93 3.54
N VAL A 51 -18.06 -0.88 2.28
CA VAL A 51 -18.89 -1.20 1.12
C VAL A 51 -18.29 -2.37 0.36
N LEU A 52 -19.12 -3.22 -0.23
CA LEU A 52 -18.65 -4.29 -1.11
C LEU A 52 -18.45 -3.74 -2.52
N ILE A 53 -17.23 -3.84 -3.03
CA ILE A 53 -16.88 -3.42 -4.39
C ILE A 53 -16.54 -4.66 -5.21
N GLU A 54 -17.15 -4.80 -6.38
CA GLU A 54 -16.78 -5.82 -7.35
C GLU A 54 -15.41 -5.46 -7.97
N ARG A 55 -14.51 -6.44 -8.01
CA ARG A 55 -13.20 -6.35 -8.65
C ARG A 55 -13.03 -7.49 -9.64
N VAL A 56 -12.47 -7.16 -10.80
CA VAL A 56 -12.03 -8.14 -11.79
C VAL A 56 -10.55 -8.41 -11.54
N LEU A 57 -10.20 -9.67 -11.26
CA LEU A 57 -8.83 -10.09 -11.04
C LEU A 57 -8.10 -10.29 -12.38
N ALA A 58 -6.78 -10.48 -12.30
CA ALA A 58 -5.93 -10.66 -13.48
C ALA A 58 -6.30 -11.89 -14.34
N ASP A 59 -6.90 -12.92 -13.73
CA ASP A 59 -7.41 -14.12 -14.42
C ASP A 59 -8.83 -13.93 -15.00
N GLY A 60 -9.41 -12.73 -14.88
CA GLY A 60 -10.76 -12.39 -15.34
C GLY A 60 -11.87 -12.79 -14.37
N SER A 61 -11.56 -13.45 -13.25
CA SER A 61 -12.54 -13.78 -12.22
C SER A 61 -13.04 -12.51 -11.52
N ARG A 62 -14.27 -12.57 -11.01
CA ARG A 62 -14.90 -11.46 -10.28
C ARG A 62 -15.03 -11.80 -8.81
N VAL A 63 -14.65 -10.85 -7.97
CA VAL A 63 -14.72 -10.98 -6.52
C VAL A 63 -15.33 -9.72 -5.92
N PHE A 64 -16.08 -9.87 -4.83
CA PHE A 64 -16.51 -8.74 -4.01
C PHE A 64 -15.55 -8.58 -2.84
N LEU A 65 -14.93 -7.41 -2.74
CA LEU A 65 -14.02 -7.10 -1.65
C LEU A 65 -14.60 -5.99 -0.76
N PRO A 66 -14.57 -6.15 0.58
CA PRO A 66 -14.93 -5.08 1.49
C PRO A 66 -13.89 -3.96 1.41
N ARG A 67 -14.36 -2.75 1.15
CA ARG A 67 -13.55 -1.54 1.08
C ARG A 67 -14.04 -0.54 2.12
N LEU A 68 -13.12 0.07 2.87
CA LEU A 68 -13.44 1.17 3.76
C LEU A 68 -14.08 2.33 2.99
N THR A 69 -15.06 2.97 3.63
CA THR A 69 -15.75 4.15 3.10
C THR A 69 -14.95 5.43 3.26
N ASP A 70 -14.17 5.54 4.34
CA ASP A 70 -13.26 6.65 4.58
C ASP A 70 -11.84 6.31 4.11
N PRO A 71 -11.13 7.24 3.44
CA PRO A 71 -9.75 7.02 3.05
C PRO A 71 -8.80 7.10 4.25
N LEU A 72 -7.71 6.36 4.17
CA LEU A 72 -6.63 6.35 5.16
C LEU A 72 -5.45 7.18 4.67
N ASP A 73 -4.64 7.69 5.60
CA ASP A 73 -3.40 8.39 5.27
C ASP A 73 -2.24 7.38 5.23
N ILE A 74 -1.64 7.22 4.04
CA ILE A 74 -0.56 6.26 3.79
C ILE A 74 0.78 6.97 3.67
N TYR A 75 1.80 6.41 4.31
CA TYR A 75 3.17 6.89 4.25
C TYR A 75 4.14 5.75 3.95
N VAL A 76 5.24 6.09 3.27
CA VAL A 76 6.41 5.22 3.11
C VAL A 76 7.48 5.68 4.07
N ILE A 77 7.99 4.77 4.88
CA ILE A 77 9.01 5.04 5.89
C ILE A 77 10.35 4.52 5.39
N THR A 78 11.34 5.40 5.32
CA THR A 78 12.75 5.09 5.07
C THR A 78 13.60 5.60 6.23
N GLU A 79 14.90 5.28 6.25
CA GLU A 79 15.80 5.68 7.33
C GLU A 79 15.99 7.21 7.42
N ASP A 80 15.98 7.87 6.26
CA ASP A 80 16.27 9.30 6.08
C ASP A 80 15.02 10.15 5.81
N ARG A 81 13.92 9.53 5.37
CA ARG A 81 12.71 10.24 4.95
C ARG A 81 11.41 9.49 5.26
N VAL A 82 10.37 10.24 5.58
CA VAL A 82 8.98 9.79 5.56
C VAL A 82 8.27 10.48 4.40
N GLU A 83 7.72 9.72 3.46
CA GLU A 83 6.99 10.25 2.31
C GLU A 83 5.48 10.03 2.46
N GLY A 84 4.70 11.10 2.36
CA GLY A 84 3.25 11.11 2.55
C GLY A 84 2.76 12.36 3.31
N PRO A 85 1.47 12.42 3.69
CA PRO A 85 0.44 11.39 3.46
C PRO A 85 -0.07 11.36 2.03
N VAL A 86 -0.44 10.17 1.56
CA VAL A 86 -1.34 9.99 0.41
C VAL A 86 -2.63 9.34 0.90
N LYS A 87 -3.77 9.97 0.59
CA LYS A 87 -5.09 9.42 0.88
C LYS A 87 -5.38 8.23 -0.03
N ALA A 88 -5.72 7.09 0.55
CA ALA A 88 -6.06 5.87 -0.19
C ALA A 88 -7.24 5.12 0.41
N TYR A 89 -8.10 4.55 -0.44
CA TYR A 89 -9.16 3.65 0.01
C TYR A 89 -8.61 2.25 0.29
N ALA A 90 -8.99 1.66 1.42
CA ALA A 90 -8.45 0.39 1.85
C ALA A 90 -9.41 -0.77 1.61
N TYR A 91 -8.95 -1.80 0.93
CA TYR A 91 -9.56 -3.12 0.87
C TYR A 91 -9.10 -3.97 2.05
N ILE A 92 -10.01 -4.72 2.66
CA ILE A 92 -9.70 -5.57 3.82
C ILE A 92 -9.59 -7.03 3.36
N THR A 93 -8.48 -7.68 3.70
CA THR A 93 -8.27 -9.11 3.39
C THR A 93 -7.67 -9.87 4.56
N ARG A 94 -7.67 -11.20 4.49
CA ARG A 94 -6.96 -12.09 5.43
C ARG A 94 -5.47 -12.27 5.08
N GLY A 95 -4.95 -11.45 4.15
CA GLY A 95 -3.54 -11.45 3.77
C GLY A 95 -2.63 -10.95 4.90
N ARG A 96 -1.32 -11.08 4.71
CA ARG A 96 -0.31 -10.65 5.71
C ARG A 96 0.39 -9.34 5.36
N PHE A 97 0.42 -8.99 4.09
CA PHE A 97 1.13 -7.81 3.59
C PHE A 97 0.15 -6.71 3.22
N ILE A 98 0.61 -5.47 3.39
CA ILE A 98 -0.05 -4.32 2.80
C ILE A 98 0.22 -4.38 1.29
N LEU A 99 -0.77 -4.17 0.42
CA LEU A 99 -0.54 -4.09 -1.04
C LEU A 99 -0.84 -2.69 -1.53
N LEU A 100 0.06 -2.10 -2.29
CA LEU A 100 -0.08 -0.75 -2.84
C LEU A 100 -0.43 -0.85 -4.32
N ASN A 101 -1.49 -0.16 -4.76
CA ASN A 101 -1.78 -0.08 -6.19
C ASN A 101 -0.85 0.91 -6.90
N ASP A 102 -0.80 0.81 -8.23
CA ASP A 102 -0.01 1.67 -9.10
C ASP A 102 -0.28 3.18 -8.91
N ALA A 103 -1.53 3.58 -8.72
CA ALA A 103 -1.90 4.97 -8.45
C ALA A 103 -1.32 5.49 -7.12
N LEU A 104 -1.37 4.67 -6.06
CA LEU A 104 -0.78 4.99 -4.76
C LEU A 104 0.75 5.05 -4.84
N LEU A 105 1.40 4.09 -5.51
CA LEU A 105 2.84 4.12 -5.75
C LEU A 105 3.28 5.40 -6.49
N SER A 106 2.53 5.79 -7.52
CA SER A 106 2.78 7.01 -8.29
C SER A 106 2.66 8.27 -7.42
N LYS A 107 1.64 8.35 -6.56
CA LYS A 107 1.44 9.48 -5.64
C LYS A 107 2.47 9.54 -4.52
N LEU A 108 2.93 8.40 -4.03
CA LEU A 108 4.07 8.27 -3.11
C LEU A 108 5.43 8.45 -3.82
N ARG A 109 5.43 8.77 -5.12
CA ARG A 109 6.61 9.03 -5.93
C ARG A 109 7.58 7.85 -5.95
N ILE A 110 7.11 6.62 -5.79
CA ILE A 110 7.94 5.42 -5.85
C ILE A 110 8.22 5.08 -7.32
N VAL A 111 9.48 4.84 -7.65
CA VAL A 111 9.91 4.24 -8.91
C VAL A 111 10.54 2.88 -8.61
N ILE A 112 9.97 1.82 -9.18
CA ILE A 112 10.52 0.47 -9.10
C ILE A 112 11.57 0.33 -10.20
N LEU A 113 12.82 0.05 -9.82
CA LEU A 113 13.94 -0.10 -10.75
C LEU A 113 14.18 -1.57 -11.08
N ASP A 114 14.25 -2.42 -10.06
CA ASP A 114 14.31 -3.87 -10.20
C ASP A 114 13.36 -4.52 -9.18
N PRO A 115 12.17 -4.98 -9.62
CA PRO A 115 11.20 -5.58 -8.71
C PRO A 115 11.69 -6.90 -8.11
N PHE A 116 12.52 -7.65 -8.84
CA PHE A 116 13.05 -8.92 -8.36
C PHE A 116 14.14 -8.68 -7.33
N GLU A 117 15.05 -7.75 -7.54
CA GLU A 117 16.10 -7.44 -6.55
C GLU A 117 15.62 -6.50 -5.43
N GLY A 118 14.39 -5.99 -5.55
CA GLY A 118 13.82 -5.03 -4.60
C GLY A 118 14.51 -3.67 -4.67
N VAL A 119 15.02 -3.29 -5.84
CA VAL A 119 15.69 -2.00 -6.07
C VAL A 119 14.65 -0.97 -6.50
N TRP A 120 14.68 0.19 -5.86
CA TRP A 120 13.72 1.27 -6.09
C TRP A 120 14.34 2.63 -5.76
N CYS A 121 13.62 3.71 -6.04
CA CYS A 121 13.99 5.05 -5.58
C CYS A 121 12.74 5.94 -5.49
N PHE A 122 12.86 7.10 -4.86
CA PHE A 122 11.87 8.16 -5.05
C PHE A 122 12.06 8.82 -6.42
N LYS A 123 11.01 9.41 -6.98
CA LYS A 123 11.03 10.01 -8.32
C LYS A 123 12.08 11.11 -8.48
N ASP A 124 12.34 11.88 -7.43
CA ASP A 124 13.37 12.93 -7.36
C ASP A 124 14.81 12.38 -7.27
N GLU A 125 14.96 11.08 -7.03
CA GLU A 125 16.23 10.37 -6.91
C GLU A 125 16.60 9.59 -8.17
N LEU A 126 15.68 9.53 -9.15
CA LEU A 126 15.84 8.73 -10.35
C LEU A 126 17.13 9.11 -11.10
N GLY A 127 18.00 8.11 -11.29
CA GLY A 127 19.32 8.27 -11.91
C GLY A 127 20.40 8.83 -10.98
N ARG A 128 20.13 8.99 -9.68
CA ARG A 128 21.08 9.53 -8.68
C ARG A 128 21.29 8.61 -7.49
N MET A 129 20.26 7.89 -7.07
CA MET A 129 20.30 7.01 -5.91
C MET A 129 19.45 5.77 -6.16
N GLU A 130 19.92 4.64 -5.62
CA GLU A 130 19.17 3.40 -5.55
C GLU A 130 18.96 3.05 -4.07
N ARG A 131 17.74 2.61 -3.76
CA ARG A 131 17.32 2.14 -2.45
C ARG A 131 17.03 0.65 -2.54
N ARG A 132 17.26 -0.06 -1.42
CA ARG A 132 16.90 -1.48 -1.27
C ARG A 132 15.64 -1.58 -0.45
N GLY A 133 14.71 -2.43 -0.89
CA GLY A 133 13.56 -2.82 -0.09
C GLY A 133 13.99 -3.53 1.20
N THR A 134 13.09 -3.57 2.18
CA THR A 134 13.38 -4.18 3.48
C THR A 134 13.52 -5.70 3.33
N ALA A 135 14.62 -6.25 3.85
CA ALA A 135 14.77 -7.69 4.02
C ALA A 135 13.86 -8.16 5.17
N SER A 136 13.24 -9.33 5.00
CA SER A 136 12.31 -9.94 5.97
C SER A 136 12.93 -10.12 7.36
#